data_AF-A0A1F5X5L6-F1
#
_entry.id   AF-A0A1F5X5L6-F1
#
_cell.length_a   1.000
_cell.length_b   1.000
_cell.length_c   1.000
_cell.angle_alpha   90.00
_cell.angle_beta   90.00
_cell.angle_gamma   90.00
#
_symmetry.space_group_name_H-M   'P 1'
#
loop_
_entity.id
_entity.type
_entity.pdbx_description
1 polymer ?
#
loop_
_entity_poly.entity_id
_entity_poly.type
_entity_poly.pdbx_seq_one_letter_code
_entity_poly.pdbx_strand_id
1 'polypeptide(L)' 'MVAQIATIPKHISKGEELVVLKRSDFEVYQKWQEQINDALSKVKRGREEYKKGKTIRASSSRELR' A
#
# COMPACT_ATOMS: atom_id res chain seq x y z
N MET A 1 -8.84 -6.06 21.23
CA MET A 1 -9.43 -7.40 21.07
C MET A 1 -8.54 -8.17 20.11
N VAL A 2 -7.86 -9.22 20.56
CA VAL A 2 -7.01 -10.04 19.68
C VAL A 2 -7.95 -10.84 18.78
N ALA A 3 -7.95 -10.54 17.48
CA ALA A 3 -8.75 -11.30 16.53
C ALA A 3 -8.25 -12.74 16.52
N GLN A 4 -9.13 -13.70 16.81
CA GLN A 4 -8.79 -15.11 16.74
C GLN A 4 -8.57 -15.45 15.26
N ILE A 5 -7.30 -15.59 14.87
CA ILE A 5 -6.90 -15.91 13.50
C ILE A 5 -7.25 -17.37 13.26
N ALA A 6 -8.21 -17.64 12.39
CA ALA A 6 -8.53 -18.99 11.96
C ALA A 6 -7.48 -19.43 10.93
N THR A 7 -6.88 -20.61 11.15
CA THR A 7 -5.93 -21.22 10.21
C THR A 7 -6.48 -22.54 9.69
N ILE A 8 -6.13 -22.89 8.46
CA ILE A 8 -6.38 -24.21 7.86
C ILE A 8 -5.05 -24.95 7.87
N PRO A 9 -4.91 -26.00 8.70
CA PRO A 9 -3.68 -26.76 8.82
C PRO A 9 -3.29 -27.47 7.52
N LYS A 10 -1.98 -27.67 7.35
CA LYS A 10 -1.36 -28.34 6.18
C LYS A 10 -1.97 -29.69 5.81
N HIS A 11 -2.36 -30.48 6.82
CA HIS A 11 -2.94 -31.81 6.62
C HIS A 11 -4.34 -31.75 5.97
N ILE A 12 -5.04 -30.63 6.10
CA ILE A 12 -6.35 -30.40 5.47
C ILE A 12 -6.17 -29.78 4.08
N SER A 13 -5.27 -28.80 3.93
CA SER A 13 -5.02 -28.08 2.67
C SER A 13 -4.20 -28.89 1.65
N LYS A 14 -3.66 -30.05 2.04
CA LYS A 14 -2.78 -30.90 1.21
C LYS A 14 -1.56 -30.15 0.65
N GLY A 15 -1.01 -29.23 1.46
CA GLY A 15 0.07 -28.34 1.04
C GLY A 15 0.49 -27.40 2.17
N GLU A 16 0.40 -26.10 1.93
CA GLU A 16 0.79 -25.06 2.87
C GLU A 16 -0.30 -24.75 3.90
N GLU A 17 0.10 -24.17 5.03
CA GLU A 17 -0.85 -23.69 6.04
C GLU A 17 -1.50 -22.41 5.55
N LEU A 18 -2.83 -22.33 5.60
CA LEU A 18 -3.56 -21.17 5.11
C LEU A 18 -4.10 -20.37 6.28
N VAL A 19 -4.11 -19.04 6.13
CA VAL A 19 -4.73 -18.12 7.07
C VAL A 19 -6.07 -17.65 6.50
N VAL A 20 -7.13 -17.78 7.28
CA VAL A 20 -8.46 -17.34 6.89
C VAL A 20 -8.64 -15.89 7.32
N LEU A 21 -8.97 -15.04 6.35
CA LEU A 21 -9.24 -13.62 6.55
C LEU A 21 -10.71 -13.36 6.20
N LYS A 22 -11.33 -12.41 6.91
CA LYS A 22 -12.61 -11.88 6.45
C LYS A 22 -12.39 -11.16 5.12
N ARG A 23 -13.31 -11.36 4.19
CA ARG A 23 -13.26 -10.70 2.88
C ARG A 23 -13.17 -9.17 3.01
N SER A 24 -13.93 -8.58 3.94
CA SER A 24 -13.89 -7.13 4.22
C SER A 24 -12.48 -6.63 4.53
N ASP A 25 -11.75 -7.39 5.35
CA ASP A 25 -10.44 -6.99 5.84
C ASP A 25 -9.41 -7.11 4.71
N PHE A 26 -9.53 -8.13 3.87
CA PHE A 26 -8.72 -8.30 2.67
C PHE A 26 -8.96 -7.16 1.67
N GLU A 27 -10.20 -6.78 1.40
CA GLU A 27 -10.53 -5.68 0.48
C GLU A 27 -10.03 -4.32 1.00
N VAL A 28 -10.11 -4.07 2.31
CA VAL A 28 -9.52 -2.87 2.93
C VAL A 28 -8.00 -2.88 2.76
N TYR A 29 -7.35 -4.02 2.99
CA TYR A 29 -5.91 -4.16 2.81
C TYR A 29 -5.48 -3.91 1.35
N GLN A 30 -6.21 -4.43 0.37
CA GLN A 30 -5.91 -4.18 -1.05
C GLN A 30 -5.97 -2.69 -1.39
N LYS A 31 -7.02 -2.00 -0.97
CA LYS A 31 -7.15 -0.54 -1.18
C LYS A 31 -6.01 0.23 -0.53
N TRP A 32 -5.63 -0.16 0.69
CA TRP A 32 -4.51 0.44 1.39
C TRP A 32 -3.18 0.22 0.64
N GLN A 33 -2.94 -0.98 0.11
CA GLN A 33 -1.76 -1.26 -0.71
C GLN A 33 -1.71 -0.38 -1.97
N GLU A 34 -2.82 -0.21 -2.67
CA GLU A 34 -2.91 0.68 -3.84
C GLU A 34 -2.54 2.11 -3.49
N GLN A 35 -3.07 2.64 -2.39
CA GLN A 35 -2.79 3.99 -1.90
C GLN A 35 -1.30 4.16 -1.55
N ILE A 36 -0.69 3.16 -0.90
CA ILE A 36 0.73 3.19 -0.58
C ILE A 36 1.58 3.15 -1.84
N ASN A 37 1.26 2.28 -2.79
CA ASN A 37 2.01 2.18 -4.03
C ASN A 37 1.94 3.50 -4.84
N ASP A 38 0.78 4.14 -4.88
CA ASP A 38 0.61 5.47 -5.47
C ASP A 38 1.46 6.53 -4.75
N ALA A 39 1.41 6.57 -3.41
CA ALA A 39 2.22 7.50 -2.62
C ALA A 39 3.73 7.30 -2.85
N LEU A 40 4.20 6.05 -2.82
CA LEU A 40 5.60 5.71 -3.09
C LEU A 40 6.02 6.09 -4.52
N SER A 41 5.15 5.85 -5.50
CA SER A 41 5.37 6.24 -6.90
C SER A 41 5.54 7.76 -7.03
N LYS A 42 4.66 8.54 -6.39
CA LYS A 42 4.75 10.02 -6.36
C LYS A 42 6.05 10.51 -5.73
N VAL A 43 6.46 9.92 -4.59
CA VAL A 43 7.73 10.27 -3.93
C VAL A 43 8.93 9.92 -4.80
N LYS A 44 8.94 8.72 -5.40
CA LYS A 44 10.02 8.28 -6.29
C LYS A 44 10.15 9.23 -7.48
N ARG A 45 9.04 9.52 -8.17
CA ARG A 45 8.98 10.48 -9.27
C ARG A 45 9.47 11.86 -8.84
N GLY A 46 8.98 12.38 -7.72
CA GLY A 46 9.40 13.67 -7.19
C GLY A 46 10.92 13.75 -6.93
N ARG A 47 11.51 12.69 -6.38
CA ARG A 47 12.97 12.60 -6.18
C ARG A 47 13.74 12.60 -7.49
N GLU A 48 13.24 11.89 -8.51
CA GLU A 48 13.87 11.84 -9.84
C GLU A 48 13.82 13.20 -10.54
N GLU A 49 12.68 13.88 -10.51
CA GLU A 49 12.50 15.22 -11.08
C GLU A 49 13.36 16.26 -10.35
N TYR A 50 13.46 16.18 -9.02
CA TYR A 50 14.32 17.05 -8.21
C TYR A 50 15.80 16.89 -8.60
N LYS A 51 16.28 15.64 -8.70
CA LYS A 51 17.66 15.36 -9.12
C LYS A 51 17.97 15.89 -10.52
N LYS A 52 16.99 15.90 -11.41
CA LYS A 52 17.11 16.43 -12.78
C LYS A 52 16.95 17.95 -12.87
N GLY A 53 16.72 18.64 -11.75
CA GLY A 53 16.48 20.09 -11.72
C GLY A 53 15.17 20.53 -12.36
N LYS A 54 14.20 19.61 -12.51
CA LYS A 54 12.91 19.86 -13.17
C LYS A 54 11.80 20.30 -12.20
N THR A 55 12.15 20.61 -10.96
CA THR A 55 11.21 21.05 -9.92
C THR A 55 11.08 22.56 -9.87
N ILE A 56 9.87 23.05 -9.62
CA ILE A 56 9.58 24.47 -9.40
C ILE A 56 9.61 24.74 -7.90
N ARG A 57 10.28 25.81 -7.47
CA ARG A 57 10.20 26.29 -6.09
C ARG A 57 8.94 27.13 -5.94
N ALA A 58 7.96 26.61 -5.21
CA ALA A 58 6.75 27.33 -4.85
C ALA A 58 6.80 27.70 -3.36
N SER A 59 6.41 28.92 -3.02
CA SER A 59 6.29 29.38 -1.62
C SER A 59 4.88 29.20 -1.06
N SER A 60 3.90 28.98 -1.94
CA SER A 60 2.50 28.75 -1.59
C SER A 60 1.79 27.87 -2.60
N SER A 61 0.69 27.23 -2.19
CA SER A 61 -0.14 26.41 -3.09
C SER A 61 -0.86 27.21 -4.19
N ARG A 62 -0.94 28.54 -4.05
CA ARG A 62 -1.54 29.44 -5.06
C ARG A 62 -0.67 29.56 -6.31
N GLU A 63 0.65 29.34 -6.18
CA GLU A 63 1.61 29.40 -7.29
C GLU A 63 1.60 28.15 -8.18
N LEU A 64 0.87 27.10 -7.77
CA LEU A 64 0.78 25.81 -8.48
C LEU A 64 -0.58 25.60 -9.16
N ARG A 65 -1.44 26.63 -9.20
CA ARG A 65 -2.76 26.60 -9.85
C ARG A 65 -2.68 26.88 -11.34
#